data_AF-A0A955B3L3-F1
#
_entry.id   AF-A0A955B3L3-F1
#
_cell.length_a   1.000
_cell.length_b   1.000
_cell.length_c   1.000
_cell.angle_alpha   90.00
_cell.angle_beta   90.00
_cell.angle_gamma   90.00
#
_symmetry.space_group_name_H-M   'P 1'
#
loop_
_entity.id
_entity.type
_entity.pdbx_description
1 polymer ?
#
loop_
_entity_poly.entity_id
_entity_poly.type
_entity_poly.pdbx_seq_one_letter_code
_entity_poly.pdbx_strand_id
1 'polypeptide(L)'
;LATAIECFLRQDYPSELRELIILDDADQYESQQGDGWRLVSLPFRFRTLGEKRNASAGLVSADVDAYCVWDDDDVYLPWHMSASAAALAGADYTIPTIIYNDKRTRLQRKSNQYLFHGA
;
A
#
# COMPACT_ATOMS: atom_id res chain seq x y z
N LEU A 1 -5.24 -6.10 7.50
CA LEU A 1 -5.28 -4.73 8.09
C LEU A 1 -4.25 -4.39 9.19
N ALA A 2 -4.35 -4.86 10.44
CA ALA A 2 -3.47 -4.36 11.54
C ALA A 2 -1.97 -4.52 11.25
N THR A 3 -1.58 -5.64 10.62
CA THR A 3 -0.21 -5.89 10.15
C THR A 3 0.24 -4.85 9.11
N ALA A 4 -0.62 -4.45 8.18
CA ALA A 4 -0.30 -3.44 7.17
C ALA A 4 -0.07 -2.06 7.80
N ILE A 5 -0.90 -1.68 8.78
CA ILE A 5 -0.70 -0.44 9.57
C ILE A 5 0.65 -0.48 10.29
N GLU A 6 0.98 -1.58 10.97
CA GLU A 6 2.28 -1.74 11.63
C GLU A 6 3.46 -1.66 10.64
N CYS A 7 3.33 -2.29 9.46
CA CYS A 7 4.34 -2.19 8.40
C CYS A 7 4.52 -0.75 7.91
N PHE A 8 3.43 0.02 7.82
CA PHE A 8 3.49 1.45 7.50
C PHE A 8 4.19 2.22 8.62
N LEU A 9 3.78 2.09 9.87
CA LEU A 9 4.39 2.81 10.99
C LEU A 9 5.91 2.56 11.08
N ARG A 10 6.36 1.34 10.74
CA ARG A 10 7.78 0.95 10.72
C ARG A 10 8.59 1.41 9.50
N GLN A 11 7.98 2.08 8.51
CA GLN A 11 8.77 2.56 7.35
C GLN A 11 9.85 3.55 7.79
N ASP A 12 11.03 3.43 7.18
CA ASP A 12 12.15 4.33 7.40
C ASP A 12 12.03 5.65 6.61
N TYR A 13 11.03 5.77 5.74
CA TYR A 13 10.72 7.00 5.03
C TYR A 13 10.19 8.07 6.01
N PRO A 14 10.53 9.36 5.83
CA PRO A 14 10.15 10.42 6.77
C PRO A 14 8.63 10.47 7.00
N SER A 15 8.22 10.47 8.27
CA SER A 15 6.81 10.39 8.69
C SER A 15 5.95 11.55 8.19
N GLU A 16 6.55 12.72 8.05
CA GLU A 16 5.93 13.95 7.58
C GLU A 16 5.74 13.99 6.05
N LEU A 17 6.38 13.07 5.32
CA LEU A 17 6.31 12.97 3.87
C LEU A 17 5.46 11.77 3.41
N ARG A 18 4.73 11.12 4.31
CA ARG A 18 3.94 9.93 3.99
C ARG A 18 2.60 9.92 4.69
N GLU A 19 1.60 9.45 3.96
CA GLU A 19 0.29 9.11 4.50
C GLU A 19 -0.17 7.74 3.99
N LEU A 20 -0.99 7.06 4.79
CA LEU A 20 -1.65 5.82 4.40
C LEU A 20 -3.17 6.00 4.39
N ILE A 21 -3.76 5.85 3.21
CA ILE A 21 -5.22 5.80 3.04
C ILE A 21 -5.66 4.35 2.90
N ILE A 22 -6.41 3.86 3.89
CA ILE A 22 -7.06 2.55 3.85
C ILE A 22 -8.51 2.77 3.43
N LEU A 23 -8.90 2.22 2.30
CA LEU A 23 -10.28 2.27 1.82
C LEU A 23 -10.95 0.90 2.00
N ASP A 24 -11.84 0.81 2.97
CA ASP A 24 -12.75 -0.32 3.14
C ASP A 24 -14.05 -0.03 2.37
N ASP A 25 -14.38 -0.88 1.40
CA ASP A 25 -15.60 -0.79 0.60
C ASP A 25 -16.60 -1.90 0.97
N ALA A 26 -16.36 -2.58 2.09
CA ALA A 26 -17.12 -3.74 2.52
C ALA A 26 -17.92 -3.51 3.81
N ASP A 27 -17.84 -2.30 4.38
CA ASP A 27 -18.38 -1.96 5.71
C ASP A 27 -17.90 -2.93 6.80
N GLN A 28 -16.64 -3.39 6.70
CA GLN A 28 -16.03 -4.33 7.64
C GLN A 28 -15.49 -3.63 8.88
N TYR A 29 -15.08 -2.37 8.76
CA TYR A 29 -14.47 -1.60 9.81
C TYR A 29 -15.21 -0.28 10.05
N GLU A 30 -15.09 0.25 11.28
CA GLU A 30 -15.46 1.64 11.54
C GLU A 30 -14.36 2.57 11.02
N SER A 31 -14.76 3.72 10.47
CA SER A 31 -13.80 4.75 10.03
C SER A 31 -13.02 5.27 11.23
N GLN A 32 -11.69 5.32 11.10
CA GLN A 32 -10.78 5.66 12.19
C GLN A 32 -9.45 6.18 11.64
N GLN A 33 -8.60 6.73 12.50
CA GLN A 33 -7.31 7.30 12.10
C GLN A 33 -6.27 7.15 13.21
N GLY A 34 -5.01 7.30 12.83
CA GLY A 34 -3.86 7.32 13.75
C GLY A 34 -2.70 8.08 13.14
N ASP A 35 -1.48 7.78 13.60
CA ASP A 35 -0.27 8.50 13.20
C ASP A 35 0.04 8.30 11.70
N GLY A 36 -0.30 9.30 10.88
CA GLY A 36 -0.06 9.32 9.44
C GLY A 36 -0.96 8.37 8.63
N TRP A 37 -1.97 7.74 9.22
CA TRP A 37 -2.88 6.84 8.50
C TRP A 37 -4.34 7.12 8.82
N ARG A 38 -5.22 6.83 7.86
CA ARG A 38 -6.67 6.87 8.05
C ARG A 38 -7.39 5.76 7.29
N LEU A 39 -8.42 5.22 7.93
CA LEU A 39 -9.36 4.26 7.37
C LEU A 39 -10.68 4.95 7.07
N VAL A 40 -11.10 4.86 5.81
CA VAL A 40 -12.44 5.26 5.36
C VAL A 40 -13.22 4.00 5.02
N SER A 41 -14.33 3.80 5.70
CA SER A 41 -15.25 2.69 5.44
C SER A 41 -16.49 3.18 4.72
N LEU A 42 -16.86 2.48 3.65
CA LEU A 42 -18.01 2.78 2.81
C LEU A 42 -19.03 1.63 2.85
N PRO A 43 -20.35 1.93 2.88
CA PRO A 43 -21.40 0.93 2.93
C PRO A 43 -21.71 0.31 1.56
N PHE A 44 -20.79 0.41 0.61
CA PHE A 44 -20.96 -0.11 -0.75
C PHE A 44 -19.63 -0.53 -1.36
N ARG A 45 -19.70 -1.56 -2.21
CA ARG A 45 -18.54 -2.05 -2.97
C ARG A 45 -18.39 -1.33 -4.31
N PHE A 46 -17.14 -1.07 -4.68
CA PHE A 46 -16.81 -0.66 -6.05
C PHE A 46 -17.00 -1.84 -7.01
N ARG A 47 -17.23 -1.55 -8.29
CA ARG A 47 -17.46 -2.61 -9.29
C ARG A 47 -16.16 -3.31 -9.68
N THR A 48 -15.05 -2.58 -9.62
CA THR A 48 -13.72 -3.10 -9.96
C THR A 48 -12.68 -2.64 -8.96
N LEU A 49 -11.58 -3.39 -8.85
CA LEU A 49 -10.42 -2.98 -8.06
C LEU A 49 -9.82 -1.65 -8.55
N GLY A 50 -9.86 -1.40 -9.86
CA GLY A 50 -9.40 -0.13 -10.45
C GLY A 50 -10.23 1.07 -9.98
N GLU A 51 -11.56 0.95 -9.93
CA GLU A 51 -12.44 1.99 -9.37
C GLU A 51 -12.12 2.26 -7.90
N LYS A 52 -11.93 1.20 -7.10
CA LYS A 52 -11.54 1.32 -5.69
C LYS A 52 -10.19 2.05 -5.53
N ARG A 53 -9.18 1.70 -6.34
CA ARG A 53 -7.86 2.36 -6.33
C ARG A 53 -7.95 3.83 -6.72
N ASN A 54 -8.74 4.16 -7.75
CA ASN A 54 -8.96 5.56 -8.14
C ASN A 54 -9.67 6.35 -7.03
N ALA A 55 -10.65 5.76 -6.34
CA ALA A 55 -11.31 6.40 -5.21
C ALA A 55 -10.35 6.61 -4.03
N SER A 56 -9.49 5.63 -3.73
CA SER A 56 -8.42 5.76 -2.72
C SER A 56 -7.42 6.85 -3.09
N ALA A 57 -7.01 6.95 -4.35
CA ALA A 57 -6.12 8.01 -4.83
C ALA A 57 -6.78 9.40 -4.73
N GLY A 58 -8.10 9.50 -4.96
CA GLY A 58 -8.83 10.78 -4.81
C GLY A 58 -9.00 11.25 -3.36
N LEU A 59 -8.61 10.44 -2.38
CA LEU A 59 -8.66 10.76 -0.96
C LEU A 59 -7.32 11.33 -0.45
N VAL A 60 -6.22 11.19 -1.17
CA VAL A 60 -4.91 11.64 -0.69
C VAL A 60 -4.80 13.17 -0.64
N SER A 61 -3.81 13.67 0.10
CA SER A 61 -3.47 15.08 0.19
C SER A 61 -3.02 15.62 -1.18
N ALA A 62 -3.30 16.90 -1.44
CA ALA A 62 -3.09 17.50 -2.77
C ALA A 62 -1.62 17.62 -3.19
N ASP A 63 -0.70 17.52 -2.22
CA ASP A 63 0.76 17.62 -2.35
C ASP A 63 1.46 16.25 -2.44
N VAL A 64 0.71 15.16 -2.60
CA VAL A 64 1.28 13.83 -2.80
C VAL A 64 1.87 13.69 -4.21
N ASP A 65 3.18 13.42 -4.27
CA ASP A 65 3.92 13.23 -5.53
C ASP A 65 3.79 11.82 -6.12
N ALA A 66 3.57 10.81 -5.28
CA ALA A 66 3.60 9.41 -5.68
C ALA A 66 2.59 8.56 -4.91
N TYR A 67 1.97 7.60 -5.62
CA TYR A 67 1.03 6.66 -5.04
C TYR A 67 1.66 5.28 -4.87
N CYS A 68 1.66 4.77 -3.63
CA CYS A 68 2.16 3.44 -3.30
C CYS A 68 0.98 2.50 -3.02
N VAL A 69 0.81 1.47 -3.85
CA VAL A 69 -0.28 0.50 -3.71
C VAL A 69 0.10 -0.56 -2.69
N TRP A 70 -0.70 -0.70 -1.63
CA TRP A 70 -0.53 -1.74 -0.61
C TRP A 70 -1.75 -2.67 -0.58
N ASP A 71 -1.53 -3.98 -0.55
CA ASP A 71 -2.55 -4.98 -0.22
C ASP A 71 -2.46 -5.30 1.29
N ASP A 72 -3.61 -5.52 1.94
CA ASP A 72 -3.67 -5.57 3.40
C ASP A 72 -3.30 -6.94 4.00
N ASP A 73 -3.08 -7.93 3.12
CA ASP A 73 -2.59 -9.28 3.39
C ASP A 73 -1.10 -9.49 3.01
N ASP A 74 -0.43 -8.44 2.50
CA ASP A 74 1.00 -8.42 2.24
C ASP A 74 1.83 -7.92 3.45
N VAL A 75 3.13 -8.20 3.43
CA VAL A 75 4.10 -7.69 4.41
C VAL A 75 5.11 -6.78 3.70
N TYR A 76 5.18 -5.54 4.16
CA TYR A 76 6.09 -4.53 3.62
C TYR A 76 7.29 -4.34 4.56
N LEU A 77 8.49 -4.47 4.01
CA LEU A 77 9.74 -4.29 4.77
C LEU A 77 9.96 -2.80 5.08
N PRO A 78 10.69 -2.45 6.17
CA PRO A 78 10.85 -1.05 6.61
C PRO A 78 11.36 -0.09 5.53
N TRP A 79 12.18 -0.57 4.59
CA TRP A 79 12.77 0.26 3.52
C TRP A 79 11.92 0.32 2.24
N HIS A 80 10.69 -0.21 2.25
CA HIS A 80 9.88 -0.34 1.04
C HIS A 80 9.59 1.02 0.37
N MET A 81 9.17 2.02 1.16
CA MET A 81 8.90 3.36 0.65
C MET A 81 10.18 4.09 0.21
N SER A 82 11.25 4.02 1.00
CA SER A 82 12.53 4.65 0.63
C SER A 82 13.14 4.05 -0.65
N ALA A 83 13.06 2.73 -0.82
CA ALA A 83 13.48 2.07 -2.05
C ALA A 83 12.61 2.48 -3.26
N SER A 84 11.30 2.64 -3.04
CA SER A 84 10.38 3.09 -4.09
C SER A 84 10.65 4.55 -4.49
N ALA A 85 10.79 5.44 -3.52
CA ALA A 85 11.11 6.86 -3.76
C ALA A 85 12.45 7.03 -4.48
N ALA A 86 13.48 6.27 -4.11
CA ALA A 86 14.77 6.29 -4.78
C ALA A 86 14.68 5.86 -6.25
N ALA A 87 13.83 4.88 -6.58
CA ALA A 87 13.58 4.47 -7.96
C ALA A 87 12.77 5.51 -8.75
N LEU A 88 11.74 6.09 -8.12
CA LEU A 88 10.88 7.10 -8.73
C LEU A 88 11.60 8.42 -9.03
N ALA A 89 12.72 8.70 -8.36
CA ALA A 89 13.56 9.87 -8.67
C ALA A 89 14.03 9.92 -10.14
N GLY A 90 14.01 8.79 -10.86
CA GLY A 90 14.37 8.72 -12.28
C GLY A 90 13.38 7.95 -13.16
N ALA A 91 12.15 7.68 -12.68
CA ALA A 91 11.16 6.89 -13.41
C ALA A 91 9.72 7.26 -13.02
N ASP A 92 8.77 7.11 -13.95
CA ASP A 92 7.36 7.42 -13.70
C ASP A 92 6.65 6.38 -12.82
N TYR A 93 7.20 5.17 -12.76
CA TYR A 93 6.68 4.08 -11.94
C TYR A 93 7.82 3.14 -11.51
N THR A 94 7.57 2.41 -10.42
CA THR A 94 8.48 1.39 -9.92
C THR A 94 7.73 0.12 -9.59
N ILE A 95 8.39 -1.03 -9.76
CA ILE A 95 7.91 -2.32 -9.31
C ILE A 95 9.03 -3.02 -8.55
N PRO A 96 8.74 -3.75 -7.44
CA PRO A 96 9.74 -4.57 -6.79
C PRO A 96 10.28 -5.60 -7.79
N THR A 97 11.59 -5.75 -7.91
CA THR A 97 12.21 -6.77 -8.80
C THR A 97 12.17 -8.17 -8.20
N ILE A 98 12.01 -8.26 -6.87
CA ILE A 98 11.99 -9.50 -6.11
C ILE A 98 10.79 -9.47 -5.18
N ILE A 99 10.04 -10.58 -5.16
CA ILE A 99 8.98 -10.82 -4.18
C ILE A 99 9.27 -12.13 -3.45
N TYR A 100 8.80 -12.24 -2.20
CA TYR A 100 8.85 -13.46 -1.42
C TYR A 100 7.43 -13.98 -1.25
N ASN A 101 7.14 -15.15 -1.81
CA ASN A 101 5.86 -15.81 -1.62
C ASN A 101 5.95 -16.74 -0.40
N ASP A 102 5.08 -16.54 0.58
CA ASP A 102 5.02 -17.41 1.74
C ASP A 102 4.38 -18.76 1.40
N LYS A 103 5.15 -19.84 1.55
CA LYS A 103 4.68 -21.23 1.40
C LYS A 103 4.36 -21.89 2.74
N ARG A 104 4.17 -21.11 3.81
CA ARG A 104 3.94 -21.50 5.22
C ARG A 104 5.12 -22.20 5.90
N THR A 105 5.92 -22.95 5.14
CA THR A 105 7.12 -23.65 5.63
C THR A 105 8.42 -22.99 5.19
N ARG A 106 8.35 -22.09 4.20
CA ARG A 106 9.48 -21.34 3.67
C ARG A 106 9.01 -20.11 2.90
N LEU A 107 9.88 -19.12 2.81
CA LEU A 107 9.73 -18.02 1.85
C LEU A 107 10.33 -18.43 0.51
N GLN A 108 9.54 -18.39 -0.56
CA GLN A 108 10.01 -18.62 -1.91
C GLN A 108 10.32 -17.29 -2.58
N ARG A 109 11.61 -17.01 -2.81
CA ARG A 109 12.07 -15.88 -3.62
C ARG A 109 11.64 -16.07 -5.07
N LYS A 110 11.05 -15.05 -5.68
CA LYS A 110 10.73 -14.98 -7.10
C LYS A 110 11.17 -13.64 -7.68
N SER A 111 11.65 -13.67 -8.92
CA SER A 111 11.75 -12.44 -9.71
C SER A 111 10.34 -11.97 -10.05
N ASN A 112 10.07 -10.69 -9.87
CA ASN A 112 8.79 -10.13 -10.24
C ASN A 112 8.71 -10.01 -11.77
N GLN A 113 7.74 -10.67 -12.38
CA GLN A 113 7.47 -10.62 -13.82
C GLN A 113 6.18 -9.82 -14.07
N TYR A 114 6.12 -8.59 -13.54
CA TYR A 114 4.92 -7.75 -13.53
C TYR A 114 3.73 -8.39 -12.81
N LEU A 115 4.00 -9.16 -11.75
CA LEU A 115 2.98 -9.49 -10.77
C LEU A 115 2.65 -8.21 -10.02
N PHE A 116 1.41 -7.78 -10.15
CA PHE A 116 0.84 -6.68 -9.38
C PHE A 116 0.08 -7.26 -8.19
N HIS A 117 0.02 -6.45 -7.14
CA HIS A 117 -0.96 -6.53 -6.05
C HIS A 117 -2.34 -6.92 -6.64
N GLY A 118 -2.81 -8.14 -6.37
CA GLY A 118 -4.10 -8.67 -6.84
C GLY A 118 -4.12 -9.59 -8.08
N ALA A 119 -3.08 -10.39 -8.35
CA ALA A 119 -3.14 -11.49 -9.34
C ALA A 119 -3.64 -12.81 -8.74
#